data_AF-A0A4Q5LP18-F1
#
_entry.id   AF-A0A4Q5LP18-F1
#
_cell.length_a   1.000
_cell.length_b   1.000
_cell.length_c   1.000
_cell.angle_alpha   90.00
_cell.angle_beta   90.00
_cell.angle_gamma   90.00
#
_symmetry.space_group_name_H-M   'P 1'
#
loop_
_entity.id
_entity.type
_entity.pdbx_description
1 polymer ?
#
loop_
_entity_poly.entity_id
_entity_poly.type
_entity_poly.pdbx_seq_one_letter_code
_entity_poly.pdbx_strand_id
1 'polypeptide(L)'
;MTHFKENASVIFTDKAGRQIDTFVIFDTDEVTGLTHINHCNLRVPASSLVLHSKTVGTYHMPLADAFSFEMLSKLKAKYSEIDATKKTVPMKTEIQTNPMYLLANAS
;
A
#
# COMPACT_ATOMS: atom_id res chain seq x y z
N MET A 1 -22.69 -16.78 2.78
CA MET A 1 -22.41 -15.46 3.40
C MET A 1 -21.68 -14.61 2.36
N THR A 2 -21.95 -13.31 2.31
CA THR A 2 -21.14 -12.39 1.49
C THR A 2 -19.84 -12.14 2.23
N HIS A 3 -18.71 -12.44 1.62
CA HIS A 3 -17.39 -12.17 2.20
C HIS A 3 -16.81 -10.95 1.52
N PHE A 4 -16.33 -10.00 2.33
CA PHE A 4 -15.64 -8.83 1.85
C PHE A 4 -14.16 -8.97 2.15
N LYS A 5 -13.33 -8.60 1.18
CA LYS A 5 -11.88 -8.57 1.32
C LYS A 5 -11.44 -7.28 2.00
N GLU A 6 -10.29 -7.35 2.66
CA GLU A 6 -9.56 -6.21 3.18
C GLU A 6 -9.39 -5.15 2.10
N ASN A 7 -9.55 -3.89 2.49
CA ASN A 7 -9.49 -2.73 1.60
C ASN A 7 -10.59 -2.66 0.53
N ALA A 8 -11.61 -3.54 0.58
CA ALA A 8 -12.78 -3.39 -0.28
C ALA A 8 -13.58 -2.14 0.10
N SER A 9 -13.94 -1.33 -0.90
CA SER A 9 -14.88 -0.22 -0.73
C SER A 9 -16.31 -0.75 -0.62
N VAL A 10 -16.98 -0.39 0.46
CA VAL A 10 -18.34 -0.84 0.79
C VAL A 10 -19.20 0.33 1.25
N ILE A 11 -20.50 0.23 0.99
CA ILE A 11 -21.52 1.15 1.47
C ILE A 11 -22.14 0.50 2.71
N PHE A 12 -21.98 1.16 3.84
CA PHE A 12 -22.63 0.79 5.09
C PHE A 12 -23.93 1.58 5.25
N THR A 13 -25.03 0.91 5.58
CA THR A 13 -26.29 1.57 5.92
C THR A 13 -26.50 1.55 7.43
N ASP A 14 -26.51 2.72 8.05
CA ASP A 14 -26.76 2.86 9.48
C ASP A 14 -28.26 2.64 9.83
N LYS A 15 -28.57 2.48 11.11
CA LYS A 15 -29.94 2.30 11.64
C LYS A 15 -30.90 3.42 11.24
N ALA A 16 -30.39 4.62 10.96
CA ALA A 16 -31.15 5.76 10.47
C ALA A 16 -31.39 5.74 8.95
N GLY A 17 -30.95 4.69 8.24
CA GLY A 17 -31.07 4.56 6.78
C GLY A 17 -30.06 5.41 6.00
N ARG A 18 -29.06 6.01 6.66
CA ARG A 18 -28.00 6.79 6.01
C ARG A 18 -26.98 5.85 5.41
N GLN A 19 -26.66 6.06 4.14
CA GLN A 19 -25.61 5.35 3.43
C GLN A 19 -24.28 6.07 3.64
N ILE A 20 -23.27 5.31 4.02
CA ILE A 20 -21.94 5.82 4.37
C ILE A 20 -20.93 5.01 3.57
N ASP A 21 -20.16 5.70 2.74
CA ASP A 21 -19.04 5.10 2.04
C ASP A 21 -17.91 4.84 3.02
N THR A 22 -17.51 3.58 3.13
CA THR A 22 -16.44 3.13 4.01
C THR A 22 -15.64 2.02 3.35
N PHE A 23 -14.64 1.50 4.04
CA PHE A 23 -13.84 0.40 3.56
C PHE A 23 -13.61 -0.63 4.66
N VAL A 24 -13.36 -1.85 4.22
CA VAL A 24 -13.11 -3.00 5.08
C VAL A 24 -11.68 -2.94 5.60
N ILE A 25 -11.51 -3.01 6.92
CA ILE A 25 -10.20 -2.99 7.60
C ILE A 25 -9.63 -4.42 7.71
N PHE A 26 -10.48 -5.41 7.92
CA PHE A 26 -10.09 -6.82 7.96
C PHE A 26 -11.12 -7.66 7.22
N ASP A 27 -10.65 -8.73 6.60
CA ASP A 27 -11.51 -9.74 5.96
C ASP A 27 -12.67 -10.14 6.87
N THR A 28 -13.82 -10.41 6.25
CA THR A 28 -14.98 -10.93 6.98
C THR A 28 -14.59 -12.21 7.73
N ASP A 29 -14.77 -12.19 9.05
CA ASP A 29 -14.45 -13.33 9.91
C ASP A 29 -15.34 -14.53 9.54
N GLU A 30 -14.73 -15.67 9.21
CA GLU A 30 -15.44 -16.89 8.80
C GLU A 30 -16.26 -17.50 9.96
N VAL A 31 -15.86 -17.26 11.21
CA VAL A 31 -16.52 -17.82 12.40
C VAL A 31 -17.72 -16.97 12.80
N THR A 32 -17.55 -15.65 12.86
CA THR A 32 -18.59 -14.73 13.35
C THR A 32 -19.42 -14.10 12.24
N GLY A 33 -18.92 -14.08 11.00
CA GLY A 33 -19.56 -13.42 9.85
C GLY A 33 -19.56 -11.90 9.93
N LEU A 34 -18.79 -11.32 10.85
CA LEU A 34 -18.69 -9.88 11.06
C LEU A 34 -17.56 -9.30 10.21
N THR A 35 -17.83 -8.15 9.61
CA THR A 35 -16.86 -7.37 8.85
C THR A 35 -16.47 -6.14 9.65
N HIS A 36 -15.16 -5.88 9.76
CA HIS A 36 -14.66 -4.67 10.40
C HIS A 36 -14.55 -3.55 9.37
N ILE A 37 -15.20 -2.42 9.62
CA ILE A 37 -15.21 -1.26 8.73
C ILE A 37 -14.60 -0.03 9.39
N ASN A 38 -14.03 0.87 8.58
CA ASN A 38 -13.43 2.12 9.07
C ASN A 38 -14.44 3.23 9.39
N HIS A 39 -15.73 2.90 9.48
CA HIS A 39 -16.73 3.82 10.03
C HIS A 39 -16.80 3.63 11.55
N CYS A 40 -16.18 4.54 12.30
CA CYS A 40 -16.09 4.48 13.77
C CYS A 40 -15.48 3.17 14.31
N ASN A 41 -14.65 2.46 13.51
CA ASN A 41 -14.06 1.16 13.84
C ASN A 41 -15.10 0.13 14.31
N LEU A 42 -16.23 0.07 13.59
CA LEU A 42 -17.35 -0.80 13.94
C LEU A 42 -17.21 -2.18 13.29
N ARG A 43 -17.63 -3.20 14.03
CA ARG A 43 -17.89 -4.54 13.50
C ARG A 43 -19.35 -4.65 13.16
N VAL A 44 -19.65 -4.94 11.90
CA VAL A 44 -21.02 -5.01 11.41
C VAL A 44 -21.27 -6.32 10.67
N PRO A 45 -22.51 -6.83 10.63
CA PRO A 45 -22.84 -7.99 9.82
C PRO A 45 -22.61 -7.70 8.34
N ALA A 46 -22.06 -8.69 7.62
CA ALA A 46 -21.87 -8.57 6.17
C ALA A 46 -23.16 -8.28 5.38
N SER A 47 -24.32 -8.66 5.91
CA SER A 47 -25.63 -8.36 5.31
C SER A 47 -25.99 -6.87 5.30
N SER A 48 -25.36 -6.08 6.17
CA SER A 48 -25.59 -4.62 6.26
C SER A 48 -24.66 -3.81 5.36
N LEU A 49 -23.84 -4.49 4.56
CA LEU A 49 -22.86 -3.91 3.66
C LEU A 49 -23.21 -4.24 2.21
N VAL A 50 -22.99 -3.27 1.34
CA VAL A 50 -23.13 -3.43 -0.11
C VAL A 50 -21.82 -3.05 -0.75
N LEU A 51 -21.32 -3.83 -1.72
CA LEU A 51 -20.12 -3.45 -2.46
C LEU A 51 -20.41 -2.15 -3.24
N HIS A 52 -19.49 -1.19 -3.19
CA HIS A 52 -19.70 0.08 -3.88
C HIS A 52 -19.75 -0.13 -5.42
N SER A 53 -20.69 0.51 -6.13
CA SER A 53 -20.91 0.27 -7.57
C SER A 53 -19.75 0.72 -8.46
N LYS A 54 -18.96 1.69 -7.99
CA LYS A 54 -17.75 2.19 -8.66
C LYS A 54 -16.48 1.39 -8.32
N THR A 55 -16.59 0.24 -7.65
CA THR A 55 -15.43 -0.60 -7.34
C THR A 55 -15.01 -1.35 -8.61
N VAL A 56 -14.08 -0.80 -9.38
CA VAL A 56 -13.60 -1.40 -10.64
C VAL A 56 -12.27 -2.12 -10.40
N GLY A 57 -12.30 -3.27 -9.71
CA GLY A 57 -11.09 -4.08 -9.44
C GLY A 57 -10.96 -4.52 -7.98
N THR A 58 -9.90 -5.27 -7.67
CA THR A 58 -9.70 -5.91 -6.35
C THR A 58 -9.23 -4.95 -5.24
N TYR A 59 -8.75 -3.75 -5.59
CA TYR A 59 -8.13 -2.82 -4.64
C TYR A 59 -8.45 -1.37 -4.99
N HIS A 60 -9.64 -0.87 -4.64
CA HIS A 60 -9.96 0.54 -4.86
C HIS A 60 -10.20 1.28 -3.55
N MET A 61 -9.25 2.17 -3.27
CA MET A 61 -9.38 3.34 -2.43
C MET A 61 -10.67 4.09 -2.78
N PRO A 62 -11.42 4.61 -1.80
CA PRO A 62 -12.61 5.40 -2.07
C PRO A 62 -12.25 6.61 -2.93
N LEU A 63 -12.73 6.62 -4.17
CA LEU A 63 -12.57 7.69 -5.18
C LEU A 63 -13.18 9.04 -4.76
N ALA A 64 -13.73 9.12 -3.54
CA ALA A 64 -14.35 10.32 -3.00
C ALA A 64 -13.36 11.26 -2.28
N ASP A 65 -12.14 10.80 -1.96
CA ASP A 65 -11.20 11.64 -1.21
C ASP A 65 -10.13 12.25 -2.12
N ALA A 66 -10.42 13.43 -2.66
CA ALA A 66 -9.45 14.24 -3.40
C ALA A 66 -8.16 14.49 -2.59
N PHE A 67 -8.23 14.41 -1.25
CA PHE A 67 -7.10 14.59 -0.35
C PHE A 67 -6.08 13.45 -0.42
N SER A 68 -6.55 12.21 -0.60
CA SER A 68 -5.69 11.03 -0.75
C SER A 68 -4.84 11.08 -2.03
N PHE A 69 -5.38 11.63 -3.13
CA PHE A 69 -4.62 11.88 -4.34
C PHE A 69 -3.54 12.95 -4.16
N GLU A 70 -3.85 14.03 -3.45
CA GLU A 70 -2.88 15.08 -3.15
C GLU A 70 -1.74 14.56 -2.27
N MET A 71 -2.06 13.73 -1.27
CA MET A 71 -1.07 13.11 -0.38
C MET A 71 -0.15 12.13 -1.13
N LEU A 72 -0.71 11.28 -2.00
CA LEU A 72 0.07 10.38 -2.86
C LEU A 72 0.97 11.14 -3.84
N SER A 73 0.47 12.23 -4.42
CA SER A 73 1.25 13.10 -5.30
C SER A 73 2.43 13.74 -4.56
N LYS A 74 2.19 14.27 -3.35
CA LYS A 74 3.24 14.84 -2.48
C LYS A 74 4.28 13.80 -2.05
N LEU A 75 3.85 12.57 -1.72
CA LEU A 75 4.75 11.47 -1.39
C LEU A 75 5.63 11.09 -2.60
N LYS A 76 5.03 10.96 -3.79
CA LYS A 76 5.76 10.65 -5.01
C LYS A 76 6.80 11.71 -5.35
N ALA A 77 6.44 12.99 -5.23
CA ALA A 77 7.37 14.10 -5.43
C ALA A 77 8.55 14.02 -4.45
N LYS A 78 8.28 13.85 -3.14
CA LYS A 78 9.32 13.75 -2.10
C LYS A 78 10.33 12.63 -2.37
N TYR A 79 9.86 11.43 -2.70
CA TYR A 79 10.78 10.31 -2.97
C TYR A 79 11.54 10.47 -4.29
N SER A 80 10.93 11.12 -5.30
CA SER A 80 11.61 11.42 -6.56
C SER A 80 12.76 12.41 -6.36
N GLU A 81 12.60 13.40 -5.49
CA GLU A 81 13.66 14.34 -5.09
C GLU A 81 14.80 13.64 -4.33
N ILE A 82 14.46 12.71 -3.44
CA ILE A 82 15.45 11.92 -2.69
C ILE A 82 16.28 11.03 -3.63
N ASP A 83 15.63 10.38 -4.61
CA ASP A 83 16.32 9.56 -5.59
C ASP A 83 17.18 10.40 -6.55
N ALA A 84 16.72 11.58 -6.95
CA ALA A 84 17.49 12.52 -7.75
C ALA A 84 18.73 13.08 -7.01
N THR A 85 18.67 13.18 -5.68
CA THR A 85 19.76 13.71 -4.84
C THR A 85 20.75 12.64 -4.36
N LYS A 86 20.43 11.35 -4.46
CA LYS A 86 21.41 10.27 -4.29
C LYS A 86 22.41 10.26 -5.44
N LYS A 87 23.39 11.17 -5.36
CA LYS A 87 24.64 11.07 -6.11
C LYS A 87 25.30 9.77 -5.69
N THR A 88 25.28 8.78 -6.58
CA THR A 88 26.19 7.64 -6.52
C THR A 88 27.60 8.20 -6.35
N VAL A 89 28.20 8.00 -5.18
CA VAL A 89 29.61 8.30 -4.96
C VAL A 89 30.37 7.43 -5.96
N PRO A 90 31.10 7.98 -6.94
CA PRO A 90 31.89 7.16 -7.84
C PRO A 90 32.94 6.45 -6.98
N MET A 91 32.82 5.14 -6.91
CA MET A 91 33.81 4.28 -6.27
C MET A 91 35.11 4.46 -7.06
N LYS A 92 36.08 5.18 -6.50
CA LYS A 92 37.42 5.30 -7.07
C LYS A 92 38.05 3.91 -6.99
N THR A 93 38.13 3.22 -8.11
CA THR A 93 38.91 1.99 -8.24
C THR A 93 40.38 2.37 -8.11
N GLU A 94 40.97 2.13 -6.94
CA GLU A 94 42.42 2.19 -6.79
C GLU A 94 43.02 1.07 -7.64
N ILE A 95 43.66 1.46 -8.75
CA ILE A 95 44.45 0.57 -9.58
C ILE A 95 45.65 0.16 -8.73
N GLN A 96 45.62 -1.04 -8.15
CA GLN A 96 46.79 -1.63 -7.51
C GLN A 96 47.83 -1.96 -8.59
N THR A 97 48.74 -1.02 -8.84
CA THR A 97 49.98 -1.28 -9.56
C THR A 97 50.93 -2.05 -8.66
N ASN A 98 50.81 -3.38 -8.63
CA ASN A 98 51.82 -4.24 -8.02
C ASN A 98 53.01 -4.38 -8.98
N PRO A 99 54.24 -3.93 -8.64
CA PRO A 99 55.41 -4.22 -9.43
C PRO A 99 55.89 -5.64 -9.12
N MET A 100 55.87 -6.49 -10.15
CA MET A 100 56.84 -7.56 -10.42
C MET A 100 57.51 -8.26 -9.21
N TYR A 101 57.09 -9.50 -8.91
CA TYR A 101 57.98 -10.48 -8.31
C TYR A 101 58.41 -11.48 -9.40
N LEU A 102 59.58 -11.20 -9.98
CA LEU A 102 60.37 -12.15 -10.76
C LEU A 102 60.83 -13.27 -9.83
N LEU A 103 60.31 -14.49 -10.01
CA LEU A 103 60.90 -15.68 -9.42
C LEU A 103 62.18 -16.01 -10.19
N ALA A 104 63.31 -15.60 -9.63
CA ALA A 104 64.63 -15.99 -10.09
C ALA A 104 64.82 -17.51 -9.90
N ASN A 105 65.40 -18.13 -10.92
CA ASN A 105 65.77 -19.54 -11.00
C ASN A 105 66.41 -20.09 -9.71
N ALA A 106 66.00 -21.28 -9.30
CA ALA A 106 66.80 -22.17 -8.46
C ALA A 106 66.76 -23.58 -9.05
N SER A 107 67.92 -23.94 -9.62
CA SER A 107 68.54 -25.25 -9.84
C SER A 107 67.72 -26.46 -10.28
#